data_AF-A0A099G6B8-F1
#
_entry.id   AF-A0A099G6B8-F1
#
_cell.length_a   1.000
_cell.length_b   1.000
_cell.length_c   1.000
_cell.angle_alpha   90.00
_cell.angle_beta   90.00
_cell.angle_gamma   90.00
#
_symmetry.space_group_name_H-M   'P 1'
#
loop_
_entity.id
_entity.type
_entity.pdbx_description
1 polymer ?
#
loop_
_entity_poly.entity_id
_entity_poly.type
_entity_poly.pdbx_seq_one_letter_code
_entity_poly.pdbx_strand_id
1 'polypeptide(L)' 'MIPVFDGHNDYLQRAVAAGPDGPALWLNGDGTGHMDLPRLKSGGMAGGFFAMWIPDPETGDIEALLKAKENPPFDLPLP' A
#
# COMPACT_ATOMS: atom_id res chain seq x y z
N MET A 1 16.61 3.05 16.84
CA MET A 1 15.73 3.31 15.69
C MET A 1 14.98 4.60 15.95
N ILE A 2 14.94 5.52 14.99
CA ILE A 2 14.18 6.77 15.12
C ILE A 2 12.71 6.45 14.80
N PRO A 3 11.74 6.77 15.67
CA PRO A 3 10.33 6.58 15.34
C PRO A 3 9.92 7.42 14.13
N VAL A 4 9.28 6.81 13.14
CA VAL A 4 8.82 7.49 11.92
C VAL A 4 7.31 7.69 11.98
N PHE A 5 6.86 8.91 11.70
CA PHE A 5 5.46 9.19 11.39
C PHE A 5 5.31 9.32 9.87
N ASP A 6 4.58 8.42 9.26
CA ASP A 6 4.43 8.33 7.81
C ASP A 6 3.38 9.30 7.27
N GLY A 7 3.72 10.00 6.18
CA GLY A 7 2.86 10.99 5.56
C GLY A 7 1.73 10.40 4.71
N HIS A 8 1.93 9.20 4.16
CA HIS A 8 0.98 8.57 3.25
C HIS A 8 1.32 7.10 2.97
N ASN A 9 0.31 6.23 3.06
CA ASN A 9 0.37 4.86 2.55
C ASN A 9 -1.02 4.36 2.10
N ASP A 10 -1.00 3.31 1.28
CA ASP A 10 -2.19 2.67 0.70
C ASP A 10 -2.57 1.35 1.38
N TYR A 11 -2.19 1.12 2.64
CA TYR A 11 -2.46 -0.15 3.32
C TYR A 11 -3.96 -0.52 3.31
N LEU A 12 -4.85 0.47 3.45
CA LEU A 12 -6.29 0.23 3.48
C LEU A 12 -6.83 -0.34 2.17
N GLN A 13 -6.25 -0.01 1.01
CA GLN A 13 -6.66 -0.62 -0.27
C GLN A 13 -6.50 -2.15 -0.21
N ARG A 14 -5.41 -2.62 0.38
CA ARG A 14 -5.12 -4.04 0.53
C ARG A 14 -6.02 -4.70 1.58
N ALA A 15 -6.29 -4.02 2.69
CA ALA A 15 -7.22 -4.52 3.71
C ALA A 15 -8.66 -4.64 3.19
N VAL A 16 -9.12 -3.68 2.37
CA VAL A 16 -10.44 -3.72 1.71
C VAL A 16 -10.51 -4.87 0.71
N ALA A 17 -9.47 -5.06 -0.11
CA ALA A 17 -9.41 -6.16 -1.07
C ALA A 17 -9.41 -7.54 -0.39
N ALA A 18 -8.80 -7.66 0.79
CA ALA A 18 -8.82 -8.88 1.59
C ALA A 18 -10.17 -9.18 2.26
N GLY A 19 -11.10 -8.21 2.30
CA GLY A 19 -12.44 -8.39 2.86
C GLY A 19 -12.41 -8.94 4.29
N PRO A 20 -13.10 -10.08 4.59
CA PRO A 20 -13.12 -10.68 5.92
C PRO A 20 -11.75 -11.04 6.50
N ASP A 21 -10.75 -11.26 5.65
CA ASP A 21 -9.39 -11.64 6.08
C ASP A 21 -8.52 -10.42 6.45
N GLY A 22 -9.01 -9.19 6.23
CA GLY A 22 -8.31 -7.95 6.55
C GLY A 22 -7.73 -7.86 7.98
N PRO A 23 -8.46 -8.28 9.04
CA PRO A 23 -7.92 -8.33 10.39
C PRO A 23 -6.74 -9.29 10.54
N ALA A 24 -6.80 -10.48 9.93
CA ALA A 24 -5.70 -11.44 9.98
C ALA A 24 -4.48 -10.92 9.19
N LEU A 25 -4.73 -10.31 8.03
CA LEU A 25 -3.71 -9.64 7.23
C LEU A 25 -2.99 -8.54 8.03
N TRP A 26 -3.71 -7.73 8.79
CA TRP A 26 -3.11 -6.70 9.64
C TRP A 26 -2.25 -7.29 10.76
N LEU A 27 -2.81 -8.24 11.50
CA LEU A 27 -2.17 -8.76 12.71
C LEU A 27 -0.96 -9.62 12.41
N ASN A 28 -0.99 -10.36 11.31
CA ASN A 28 0.00 -11.40 11.02
C ASN A 28 0.83 -11.11 9.76
N GLY A 29 0.30 -10.33 8.82
CA GLY A 29 0.82 -10.28 7.46
C GLY A 29 0.57 -11.59 6.68
N ASP A 30 0.88 -11.56 5.38
CA ASP A 30 0.79 -12.72 4.48
C ASP A 30 2.10 -12.96 3.69
N GLY A 31 3.17 -12.22 4.03
CA GLY A 31 4.45 -12.25 3.30
C GLY A 31 4.54 -11.34 2.07
N THR A 32 3.47 -10.62 1.71
CA THR A 32 3.40 -9.72 0.54
C THR A 32 3.17 -8.26 0.95
N GLY A 33 3.20 -7.34 -0.03
CA GLY A 33 3.02 -5.90 0.16
C GLY A 33 4.11 -5.25 1.03
N HIS A 34 3.89 -4.02 1.51
CA HIS A 34 4.90 -3.27 2.30
C HIS A 34 4.61 -3.19 3.79
N MET A 35 3.36 -3.39 4.20
CA MET A 35 2.92 -3.14 5.58
C MET A 35 2.08 -4.28 6.14
N ASP A 36 2.35 -4.60 7.40
CA ASP A 36 1.54 -5.33 8.37
C ASP A 36 2.03 -4.97 9.79
N LEU A 37 1.24 -5.21 10.82
CA LEU A 37 1.57 -4.78 12.18
C LEU A 37 2.95 -5.30 12.67
N PRO A 38 3.36 -6.55 12.41
CA PRO A 38 4.70 -7.02 12.75
C PRO A 38 5.80 -6.18 12.10
N ARG A 39 5.71 -5.86 10.80
CA ARG A 39 6.70 -5.02 10.10
C ARG A 39 6.71 -3.58 10.58
N LEU A 40 5.54 -3.00 10.89
CA LEU A 40 5.46 -1.64 11.42
C LEU A 40 6.19 -1.52 12.76
N LYS A 41 6.00 -2.50 13.64
CA LYS A 41 6.68 -2.58 14.94
C LYS A 41 8.19 -2.78 14.78
N SER A 42 8.62 -3.68 13.89
CA SER A 42 10.06 -3.96 13.70
C SER A 42 10.79 -2.83 12.98
N GLY A 43 10.09 -2.10 12.10
CA GLY A 43 10.61 -0.95 11.35
C GLY A 43 10.51 0.40 12.06
N GLY A 44 9.92 0.46 13.26
CA GLY A 44 9.86 1.68 14.06
C GLY A 44 8.85 2.73 13.53
N MET A 45 7.82 2.31 12.82
CA MET A 45 6.73 3.21 12.42
C MET A 45 5.84 3.49 13.63
N ALA A 46 5.85 4.75 14.09
CA ALA A 46 5.05 5.21 15.23
C ALA A 46 3.57 5.40 14.88
N GLY A 47 3.29 5.68 13.61
CA GLY A 47 1.97 5.94 13.06
C GLY A 47 2.08 6.55 11.67
N GLY A 48 0.93 6.89 11.09
CA GLY A 48 0.88 7.59 9.81
C GLY A 48 -0.54 7.85 9.34
N PHE A 49 -0.67 8.55 8.22
CA PHE A 49 -1.95 8.72 7.54
C PHE A 49 -2.24 7.53 6.63
N PHE A 50 -3.38 6.89 6.85
CA PHE A 50 -3.85 5.75 6.04
C PHE A 50 -4.84 6.24 5.00
N ALA A 51 -4.47 6.19 3.72
CA ALA A 51 -5.27 6.76 2.66
C ALA A 51 -6.57 5.98 2.42
N MET A 52 -7.68 6.70 2.38
CA MET A 52 -8.95 6.20 1.85
C MET A 52 -9.00 6.56 0.36
N TRP A 53 -8.59 5.62 -0.47
CA TRP A 53 -8.59 5.77 -1.92
C TRP A 53 -9.74 4.96 -2.54
N ILE A 54 -10.45 5.57 -3.47
CA ILE A 54 -11.51 4.91 -4.24
C ILE A 54 -10.93 4.62 -5.64
N PRO A 55 -10.82 3.34 -6.05
CA PRO A 55 -10.33 3.01 -7.39
C PRO A 55 -11.26 3.54 -8.47
N ASP A 56 -10.68 4.05 -9.55
CA ASP A 56 -11.43 4.28 -10.78
C ASP A 56 -11.88 2.93 -11.36
N PRO A 57 -13.18 2.73 -11.67
CA PRO A 57 -13.67 1.49 -12.28
C PRO A 57 -13.03 1.16 -13.63
N GLU A 58 -12.52 2.16 -14.37
CA GLU A 58 -11.88 1.98 -15.68
C GLU A 58 -10.40 2.36 -15.64
N THR A 59 -9.64 1.72 -14.75
CA THR A 59 -8.20 2.01 -14.57
C THR A 59 -7.33 1.56 -15.76
N GLY A 60 -7.90 0.90 -16.77
CA GLY A 60 -7.18 0.37 -17.94
C GLY A 60 -6.32 -0.85 -17.59
N ASP A 61 -5.23 -1.04 -18.33
CA ASP A 61 -4.27 -2.13 -18.08
C ASP A 61 -3.34 -1.77 -16.90
N ILE A 62 -3.75 -2.17 -15.70
CA ILE A 62 -3.01 -1.92 -14.45
C ILE A 62 -1.61 -2.56 -14.50
N GLU A 63 -1.45 -3.74 -15.12
CA GLU A 63 -0.16 -4.41 -15.16
C GLU A 63 0.84 -3.63 -16.02
N ALA A 64 0.39 -3.12 -17.17
CA ALA A 64 1.20 -2.24 -18.02
C ALA A 64 1.58 -0.94 -17.29
N LEU A 65 0.64 -0.33 -16.57
CA LEU A 65 0.89 0.87 -15.77
C LEU A 65 1.90 0.63 -14.64
N LEU A 66 1.83 -0.52 -13.96
CA LEU A 66 2.79 -0.89 -12.93
C LEU A 66 4.18 -1.10 -13.52
N LYS A 67 4.31 -1.86 -14.62
CA LYS A 67 5.60 -2.06 -15.31
C LYS A 67 6.24 -0.74 -15.75
N ALA A 68 5.43 0.19 -16.27
CA ALA A 68 5.91 1.52 -16.66
C ALA A 68 6.42 2.34 -15.46
N LYS A 69 5.96 2.04 -14.24
CA LYS A 69 6.37 2.69 -12.99
C LYS A 69 7.47 1.95 -12.23
N GLU A 70 7.98 0.83 -12.72
CA GLU A 70 9.08 0.10 -12.06
C GLU A 70 10.44 0.80 -12.24
N ASN A 71 10.61 1.56 -13.33
CA ASN A 71 11.88 2.17 -13.69
C ASN A 71 11.71 3.66 -14.02
N PRO A 72 12.67 4.53 -13.67
CA PRO A 72 12.70 5.92 -14.13
C PRO A 72 12.60 6.01 -15.67
N PRO A 73 11.97 7.06 -16.23
CA PRO A 73 11.66 8.35 -15.60
C PRO A 73 10.27 8.48 -14.93
N PHE A 74 9.48 7.40 -14.83
CA PHE A 74 8.09 7.45 -14.35
C PHE A 74 7.20 8.43 -15.16
N ASP A 75 7.48 8.56 -16.45
CA ASP A 75 6.77 9.46 -17.35
C ASP A 75 5.59 8.73 -18.00
N LEU A 76 4.39 9.00 -17.48
CA LEU A 76 3.13 8.49 -18.01
C LEU A 76 2.30 9.67 -18.52
N PRO A 77 1.63 9.54 -19.68
CA PRO A 77 0.72 10.58 -20.16
C PRO A 77 -0.38 10.80 -19.12
N LEU A 78 -0.69 12.07 -18.87
CA LEU A 78 -1.82 12.43 -18.04
C LEU A 78 -3.13 11.97 -18.72
N PRO A 79 -4.13 11.55 -17.94
CA PRO A 79 -5.47 11.28 -18.47
C PRO A 79 -6.12 12.54 -19.09
#